data_AF-A0A2P2MBM3-F1
#
_entry.id   AF-A0A2P2MBM3-F1
#
_cell.length_a   1.000
_cell.length_b   1.000
_cell.length_c   1.000
_cell.angle_alpha   90.00
_cell.angle_beta   90.00
_cell.angle_gamma   90.00
#
_symmetry.space_group_name_H-M   'P 1'
#
loop_
_entity.id
_entity.type
_entity.pdbx_description
1 polymer ?
#
loop_
_entity_poly.entity_id
_entity_poly.type
_entity_poly.pdbx_seq_one_letter_code
_entity_poly.pdbx_strand_id
1 'polypeptide(L)'
;MALILHAGKTNKNAFKTLIVAECSGVEVTLVENFEMGVSNKTPGFLKMNPIGKVPVLETPDGPIFESNAIARYGKTCPSIYCPI
;
A
#
# COMPACT_ATOMS: atom_id res chain seq x y z
N MET A 1 -7.96 -4.37 -11.28
CA MET A 1 -6.76 -3.50 -11.09
C MET A 1 -5.85 -4.21 -10.12
N ALA A 2 -4.58 -4.43 -10.48
CA ALA A 2 -3.61 -5.01 -9.56
C ALA A 2 -3.05 -3.90 -8.67
N LEU A 3 -3.21 -4.04 -7.35
CA LEU A 3 -2.58 -3.17 -6.36
C LEU A 3 -1.43 -3.94 -5.71
N ILE A 4 -0.22 -3.40 -5.78
CA ILE A 4 0.97 -4.09 -5.27
C ILE A 4 1.45 -3.37 -4.02
N LEU A 5 1.55 -4.09 -2.91
CA LEU A 5 2.03 -3.57 -1.63
C LEU A 5 3.50 -3.95 -1.42
N HIS A 6 4.35 -2.94 -1.44
CA HIS A 6 5.76 -3.05 -1.11
C HIS A 6 5.94 -2.87 0.41
N ALA A 7 6.03 -3.99 1.12
CA ALA A 7 6.30 -4.02 2.56
C ALA A 7 6.87 -5.36 3.00
N GLY A 8 7.63 -5.37 4.10
CA GLY A 8 8.03 -6.61 4.77
C GLY A 8 6.83 -7.31 5.42
N LYS A 9 6.82 -8.65 5.39
CA LYS A 9 5.73 -9.51 5.90
C LYS A 9 5.32 -9.25 7.36
N THR A 10 6.22 -8.72 8.18
CA THR A 10 6.01 -8.47 9.62
C THR A 10 5.76 -6.99 9.95
N ASN A 11 5.49 -6.13 8.96
CA ASN A 11 5.34 -4.70 9.19
C ASN A 11 3.93 -4.34 9.72
N LYS A 12 3.87 -3.84 10.96
CA LYS A 12 2.64 -3.35 11.60
C LYS A 12 1.85 -2.33 10.77
N ASN A 13 2.54 -1.49 10.00
CA ASN A 13 1.90 -0.45 9.19
C ASN A 13 1.33 -1.02 7.88
N ALA A 14 1.87 -2.13 7.38
CA ALA A 14 1.37 -2.81 6.20
C ALA A 14 0.07 -3.57 6.49
N PHE A 15 -0.11 -4.09 7.71
CA PHE A 15 -1.36 -4.73 8.12
C PHE A 15 -2.56 -3.81 8.00
N LYS A 16 -2.42 -2.50 8.25
CA LYS A 16 -3.51 -1.54 8.03
C LYS A 16 -4.02 -1.59 6.59
N THR A 17 -3.11 -1.64 5.63
CA THR A 17 -3.45 -1.73 4.20
C THR A 17 -4.12 -3.05 3.88
N LEU A 18 -3.59 -4.18 4.37
CA LEU A 18 -4.15 -5.51 4.11
C LEU A 18 -5.56 -5.66 4.71
N ILE A 19 -5.78 -5.18 5.94
CA ILE A 19 -7.09 -5.19 6.59
C ILE A 19 -8.10 -4.35 5.80
N VAL A 20 -7.71 -3.14 5.38
CA VAL A 20 -8.62 -2.29 4.58
C VAL A 20 -8.93 -2.91 3.23
N ALA A 21 -7.95 -3.53 2.59
CA ALA A 21 -8.14 -4.24 1.32
C ALA A 21 -9.15 -5.37 1.47
N GLU A 22 -9.00 -6.21 2.50
CA GLU A 22 -9.92 -7.30 2.82
C GLU A 22 -11.33 -6.80 3.16
N CYS A 23 -11.44 -5.75 4.00
CA CYS A 23 -12.73 -5.15 4.35
C CYS A 23 -13.44 -4.47 3.17
N SER A 24 -12.69 -3.98 2.19
CA SER A 24 -13.24 -3.27 1.02
C SER A 24 -13.43 -4.17 -0.20
N GLY A 25 -13.08 -5.46 -0.09
CA GLY A 25 -13.13 -6.42 -1.20
C GLY A 25 -12.15 -6.10 -2.33
N VAL A 26 -11.06 -5.40 -2.03
CA VAL A 26 -10.04 -4.99 -2.99
C VAL A 26 -8.87 -5.97 -2.92
N GLU A 27 -8.44 -6.49 -4.06
CA GLU A 27 -7.30 -7.40 -4.13
C GLU A 27 -5.97 -6.61 -4.07
N VAL A 28 -5.15 -6.92 -3.06
CA VAL A 28 -3.81 -6.34 -2.89
C VAL A 28 -2.78 -7.46 -2.79
N THR A 29 -1.79 -7.44 -3.67
CA THR A 29 -0.70 -8.42 -3.69
C THR A 29 0.49 -7.90 -2.89
N LEU A 30 0.95 -8.65 -1.90
CA LEU A 30 2.17 -8.33 -1.15
C LEU A 30 3.41 -8.83 -1.91
N VAL A 31 4.45 -8.00 -2.00
CA VAL A 31 5.74 -8.43 -2.56
C VAL A 31 6.41 -9.45 -1.63
N GLU A 32 6.60 -10.68 -2.12
CA GLU A 32 7.10 -11.80 -1.30
C GLU A 32 8.56 -11.65 -0.89
N ASN A 33 9.39 -11.03 -1.73
CA ASN A 33 10.83 -10.87 -1.57
C ASN A 33 11.23 -9.46 -1.09
N PHE A 34 10.40 -8.84 -0.24
CA PHE A 34 10.71 -7.52 0.29
C PHE A 34 11.62 -7.60 1.52
N GLU A 35 12.88 -7.20 1.36
CA GLU A 35 13.87 -7.17 2.43
C GLU A 35 14.08 -5.74 2.96
N MET A 36 13.79 -5.56 4.25
CA MET A 36 14.00 -4.28 4.94
C MET A 36 15.49 -3.97 5.05
N GLY A 37 15.91 -2.79 4.59
CA GLY A 37 17.31 -2.35 4.57
C GLY A 37 18.02 -2.57 3.24
N VAL A 38 17.46 -3.41 2.36
CA VAL A 38 17.97 -3.71 1.02
C VAL A 38 16.99 -3.22 -0.05
N SER A 39 15.80 -3.81 -0.12
CA SER A 39 14.78 -3.48 -1.13
C SER A 39 14.32 -2.02 -1.04
N ASN A 40 14.22 -1.48 0.19
CA ASN A 40 13.78 -0.11 0.43
C ASN A 40 14.84 0.97 0.09
N LYS A 41 16.07 0.58 -0.22
CA LYS A 41 17.15 1.49 -0.65
C LYS A 41 17.41 1.42 -2.15
N THR A 42 16.75 0.51 -2.86
CA THR A 42 16.93 0.39 -4.31
C THR A 42 16.44 1.68 -5.01
N PRO A 43 17.08 2.09 -6.11
CA PRO A 43 16.68 3.30 -6.83
C PRO A 43 15.24 3.20 -7.36
N GLY A 44 14.78 2.00 -7.69
CA GLY A 44 13.38 1.76 -8.08
C GLY A 44 12.39 2.07 -6.95
N PHE A 45 12.69 1.61 -5.73
CA PHE A 45 11.84 1.90 -4.57
C PHE A 45 11.92 3.38 -4.15
N LEU A 46 13.12 3.99 -4.20
CA LEU A 46 13.30 5.40 -3.88
C LEU A 46 12.59 6.33 -4.87
N LYS A 47 12.41 5.91 -6.11
CA LYS A 47 11.58 6.63 -7.09
C LYS A 47 10.10 6.64 -6.70
N MET A 48 9.63 5.59 -6.04
CA MET A 48 8.24 5.50 -5.54
C MET A 48 8.05 6.23 -4.21
N ASN A 49 9.01 6.08 -3.30
CA ASN A 49 9.04 6.79 -2.02
C ASN A 49 10.47 7.28 -1.74
N PRO A 50 10.76 8.60 -1.91
CA PRO A 50 12.09 9.15 -1.70
C PRO A 50 12.58 9.02 -0.25
N ILE A 51 11.68 8.78 0.70
CA ILE A 51 11.99 8.58 2.11
C ILE A 51 12.52 7.16 2.37
N GLY A 52 12.29 6.20 1.46
CA GLY A 52 12.71 4.81 1.63
C GLY A 52 12.00 4.06 2.76
N LYS A 53 10.79 4.52 3.13
CA LYS A 53 9.94 3.92 4.16
C LYS A 53 8.84 3.07 3.56
N VAL A 54 8.33 2.17 4.39
CA VAL A 54 7.24 1.23 4.06
C VAL A 54 6.05 1.45 4.99
N PRO A 55 4.81 1.14 4.55
CA PRO A 55 4.43 0.56 3.27
C PRO A 55 4.35 1.57 2.10
N VAL A 56 4.48 1.07 0.87
CA VAL A 56 4.18 1.79 -0.38
C VAL A 56 3.22 0.93 -1.20
N LEU A 57 2.10 1.51 -1.61
CA LEU A 57 1.12 0.90 -2.51
C LEU A 57 1.36 1.40 -3.93
N GLU A 58 1.60 0.49 -4.85
CA GLU A 58 1.65 0.78 -6.28
C GLU A 58 0.23 0.71 -6.86
N THR A 59 -0.18 1.82 -7.48
CA THR A 59 -1.48 1.95 -8.15
C THR A 59 -1.25 2.37 -9.60
N PRO A 60 -2.20 2.13 -10.52
CA PRO A 60 -2.06 2.57 -11.92
C PRO A 60 -1.89 4.08 -12.07
N ASP A 61 -2.40 4.87 -11.13
CA ASP A 61 -2.29 6.33 -11.12
C ASP A 61 -0.96 6.82 -10.52
N GLY A 62 -0.20 5.91 -9.91
CA GLY A 62 1.10 6.19 -9.27
C GLY A 62 1.26 5.55 -7.89
N PRO A 63 2.45 5.69 -7.30
CA PRO A 63 2.74 5.15 -5.97
C PRO A 63 2.11 6.02 -4.87
N ILE A 64 1.50 5.37 -3.88
CA ILE A 64 0.97 5.99 -2.67
C ILE A 64 1.77 5.45 -1.48
N PHE A 65 2.37 6.34 -0.70
CA PHE A 65 3.05 6.01 0.55
C PHE A 65 2.30 6.64 1.73
N GLU A 66 2.70 6.30 2.97
CA GLU A 66 1.95 6.54 4.22
C GLU A 66 0.75 5.60 4.43
N SER A 67 0.83 4.78 5.49
CA SER A 67 -0.19 3.76 5.79
C SER A 67 -1.62 4.32 5.94
N ASN A 68 -1.76 5.52 6.51
CA ASN A 68 -3.06 6.16 6.68
C ASN A 68 -3.63 6.71 5.36
N ALA A 69 -2.77 7.16 4.44
CA ALA A 69 -3.18 7.61 3.11
C ALA A 69 -3.64 6.41 2.27
N ILE A 70 -2.86 5.33 2.30
CA ILE A 70 -3.21 4.06 1.64
C ILE A 70 -4.55 3.51 2.17
N ALA A 71 -4.76 3.53 3.49
CA ALA A 71 -6.02 3.09 4.11
C ALA A 71 -7.23 3.93 3.66
N ARG A 72 -7.05 5.21 3.35
CA ARG A 72 -8.12 6.07 2.81
C ARG A 72 -8.37 5.81 1.32
N TYR A 73 -7.31 5.53 0.56
CA TYR A 73 -7.41 5.18 -0.85
C TYR A 73 -8.20 3.87 -1.05
N GLY A 74 -7.92 2.86 -0.23
CA GLY A 74 -8.62 1.57 -0.29
C GLY A 74 -10.08 1.64 0.16
N LYS A 75 -10.50 2.72 0.82
CA LYS A 75 -11.89 2.93 1.23
C LYS A 75 -12.71 3.36 0.02
N THR A 76 -13.03 2.41 -0.86
CA THR A 76 -14.06 2.62 -1.87
C THR A 76 -15.36 2.88 -1.14
N CYS A 77 -15.94 4.06 -1.33
CA CYS A 77 -17.27 4.34 -0.84
C CYS A 77 -18.24 3.44 -1.62
N PRO A 78 -18.98 2.52 -0.98
CA PRO A 78 -20.16 1.97 -1.63
C PRO A 78 -21.07 3.17 -1.89
N SER A 79 -21.57 3.37 -3.12
CA SER A 79 -22.31 4.59 -3.50
C SER A 79 -23.58 4.85 -2.66
N ILE A 80 -23.95 3.92 -1.78
CA ILE A 80 -25.16 3.94 -0.94
C ILE A 80 -24.92 4.63 0.42
N TYR A 81 -23.68 4.90 0.87
CA TYR A 81 -23.41 5.37 2.24
C TYR A 81 -22.44 6.57 2.38
N CYS A 82 -22.53 7.58 1.50
CA CYS A 82 -21.88 8.87 1.78
C CYS A 82 -22.79 10.04 1.39
N PRO A 83 -23.45 10.71 2.35
CA PRO A 83 -23.91 12.07 2.14
C PRO A 83 -22.68 12.98 2.17
N ILE A 84 -22.56 13.81 1.14
CA ILE A 84 -21.83 15.08 1.14
C ILE A 84 -22.12 15.91 2.40
#